data_AF-A0A6I1JUR5-F1
#
_entry.id   AF-A0A6I1JUR5-F1
#
_cell.length_a   1.000
_cell.length_b   1.000
_cell.length_c   1.000
_cell.angle_alpha   90.00
_cell.angle_beta   90.00
_cell.angle_gamma   90.00
#
_symmetry.space_group_name_H-M   'P 1'
#
loop_
_entity.id
_entity.type
_entity.pdbx_description
1 polymer ?
#
loop_
_entity_poly.entity_id
_entity_poly.type
_entity_poly.pdbx_seq_one_letter_code
_entity_poly.pdbx_strand_id
1 'polypeptide(L)'
;MKARATAQKNACIANLKQLDGAVQQWALENKKAATDTYALTDTTVLAFMKGSLLPACPGGGTYSAGATVSASPSCSLSGSGHTL
;
A
#
# COMPACT_ATOMS: atom_id res chain seq x y z
N MET A 1 -11.58 14.10 -19.82
CA MET A 1 -10.60 14.07 -18.70
C MET A 1 -11.04 13.26 -17.48
N LYS A 2 -12.33 12.96 -17.27
CA LYS A 2 -12.79 12.08 -16.16
C LYS A 2 -12.25 10.64 -16.23
N ALA A 3 -12.14 10.06 -17.42
CA ALA A 3 -11.66 8.68 -17.59
C ALA A 3 -10.22 8.47 -17.08
N ARG A 4 -9.32 9.45 -17.27
CA ARG A 4 -7.94 9.38 -16.78
C ARG A 4 -7.88 9.41 -15.24
N ALA A 5 -8.66 10.29 -14.62
CA ALA A 5 -8.74 10.37 -13.16
C ALA A 5 -9.29 9.07 -12.54
N THR A 6 -10.35 8.49 -13.14
CA THR A 6 -10.88 7.19 -12.69
C THR A 6 -9.86 6.06 -12.82
N ALA A 7 -9.12 6.01 -13.93
CA ALA A 7 -8.07 5.01 -14.13
C ALA A 7 -6.94 5.15 -13.10
N GLN A 8 -6.50 6.38 -12.82
CA GLN A 8 -5.49 6.68 -11.80
C GLN A 8 -5.94 6.26 -10.39
N LYS A 9 -7.21 6.54 -10.05
CA LYS A 9 -7.81 6.10 -8.80
C LYS A 9 -7.82 4.58 -8.69
N ASN A 10 -8.33 3.89 -9.70
CA ASN A 10 -8.41 2.43 -9.69
C ASN A 10 -7.02 1.78 -9.62
N ALA A 11 -6.03 2.32 -10.33
CA ALA A 11 -4.64 1.86 -10.23
C ALA A 11 -4.05 2.13 -8.84
N CYS A 12 -4.35 3.27 -8.22
CA CYS A 12 -3.94 3.54 -6.85
C CYS A 12 -4.52 2.53 -5.86
N ILE A 13 -5.80 2.21 -5.98
CA ILE A 13 -6.47 1.20 -5.12
C ILE A 13 -5.85 -0.18 -5.35
N ALA A 14 -5.55 -0.55 -6.60
CA ALA A 14 -4.86 -1.80 -6.89
C ALA A 14 -3.47 -1.88 -6.23
N ASN A 15 -2.71 -0.79 -6.26
CA ASN A 15 -1.41 -0.70 -5.57
C ASN A 15 -1.58 -0.83 -4.05
N LEU A 16 -2.59 -0.17 -3.46
CA LEU A 16 -2.89 -0.30 -2.03
C LEU A 16 -3.19 -1.76 -1.64
N LYS A 17 -3.96 -2.48 -2.47
CA LYS A 17 -4.23 -3.91 -2.28
C LYS A 17 -2.98 -4.77 -2.34
N GLN A 18 -2.06 -4.45 -3.25
CA GLN A 18 -0.77 -5.15 -3.32
C GLN A 18 0.11 -4.86 -2.11
N LEU A 19 0.15 -3.60 -1.66
CA LEU A 19 0.87 -3.20 -0.45
C LEU A 19 0.33 -3.93 0.79
N ASP A 20 -0.98 -3.95 0.96
CA ASP A 20 -1.64 -4.64 2.07
C ASP A 20 -1.31 -6.15 2.04
N GLY A 21 -1.45 -6.79 0.88
CA GLY A 21 -1.05 -8.20 0.71
C GLY A 21 0.42 -8.47 0.98
N ALA A 22 1.33 -7.58 0.55
CA ALA A 22 2.76 -7.69 0.83
C ALA A 22 3.07 -7.60 2.32
N VAL A 23 2.39 -6.70 3.05
CA VAL A 23 2.51 -6.57 4.50
C VAL A 23 1.98 -7.81 5.21
N GLN A 24 0.84 -8.36 4.80
CA GLN A 24 0.31 -9.59 5.38
C GLN A 24 1.24 -10.78 5.15
N GLN A 25 1.79 -10.92 3.93
CA GLN A 25 2.76 -11.98 3.63
C GLN A 25 4.05 -11.82 4.45
N TRP A 26 4.59 -10.60 4.50
CA TRP A 26 5.76 -10.29 5.33
C TRP A 26 5.52 -10.63 6.80
N ALA A 27 4.35 -10.29 7.32
CA ALA A 27 3.97 -10.57 8.70
C ALA A 27 3.92 -12.08 8.97
N LEU A 28 3.35 -12.86 8.04
CA LEU A 28 3.29 -14.32 8.14
C LEU A 28 4.70 -14.94 8.17
N GLU A 29 5.56 -14.59 7.20
CA GLU A 29 6.91 -15.13 7.07
C GLU A 29 7.80 -14.75 8.26
N ASN A 30 7.63 -13.55 8.81
CA ASN A 30 8.42 -13.04 9.93
C ASN A 30 7.77 -13.26 11.30
N LYS A 31 6.68 -14.05 11.37
CA LYS A 31 5.95 -14.37 12.60
C LYS A 31 5.53 -13.12 13.39
N LYS A 32 5.09 -12.08 12.67
CA LYS A 32 4.60 -10.83 13.26
C LYS A 32 3.16 -10.96 13.73
N ALA A 33 2.84 -10.27 14.80
CA ALA A 33 1.48 -10.12 15.28
C ALA A 33 0.73 -9.04 14.49
N ALA A 34 -0.60 -9.11 14.51
CA ALA A 34 -1.47 -8.07 13.94
C ALA A 34 -1.23 -6.67 14.53
N THR A 35 -0.73 -6.60 15.77
CA THR A 35 -0.38 -5.37 16.49
C THR A 35 1.02 -4.86 16.18
N ASP A 36 1.86 -5.64 15.50
CA ASP A 36 3.20 -5.20 15.15
C ASP A 36 3.13 -4.11 14.08
N THR A 37 4.11 -3.20 14.11
CA THR A 37 4.22 -2.11 13.15
C THR A 37 5.02 -2.56 11.93
N TYR A 38 4.79 -1.88 10.80
CA TYR A 38 5.57 -2.06 9.58
C TYR A 38 5.87 -0.71 8.97
N ALA A 39 6.91 -0.65 8.15
CA ALA A 39 7.28 0.54 7.41
C ALA A 39 7.30 0.25 5.91
N LEU A 40 6.80 1.18 5.09
CA LEU A 40 6.89 1.06 3.63
C LEU A 40 8.30 1.32 3.08
N THR A 41 9.24 1.71 3.95
CA THR A 41 10.68 1.79 3.67
C THR A 41 11.42 0.49 3.97
N ASP A 42 10.75 -0.47 4.63
CA ASP A 42 11.35 -1.77 4.93
C ASP A 42 11.48 -2.59 3.66
N THR A 43 12.72 -2.84 3.24
CA THR A 43 13.02 -3.63 2.05
C THR A 43 12.53 -5.07 2.14
N THR A 44 12.35 -5.60 3.36
CA THR A 44 11.81 -6.95 3.57
C THR A 44 10.31 -7.02 3.32
N VAL A 45 9.56 -5.95 3.59
CA VAL A 45 8.15 -5.80 3.17
C VAL A 45 8.09 -5.61 1.65
N LEU A 46 8.92 -4.70 1.12
CA LEU A 46 8.95 -4.40 -0.31
C LEU A 46 9.36 -5.61 -1.15
N ALA A 47 10.13 -6.57 -0.62
CA ALA A 47 10.48 -7.80 -1.32
C ALA A 47 9.25 -8.59 -1.83
N PHE A 48 8.11 -8.47 -1.16
CA PHE A 48 6.84 -9.09 -1.57
C PHE A 48 6.05 -8.28 -2.60
N MET A 49 6.56 -7.10 -2.99
CA MET A 49 6.02 -6.29 -4.07
C MET A 49 6.74 -6.55 -5.40
N LYS A 50 6.01 -6.32 -6.49
CA LYS A 50 6.57 -6.38 -7.84
C LYS A 50 7.72 -5.37 -7.99
N GLY A 51 8.91 -5.87 -8.33
CA GLY A 51 10.10 -5.04 -8.50
C GLY A 51 10.75 -4.58 -7.18
N SER A 52 10.29 -5.14 -6.05
CA SER A 52 10.85 -4.89 -4.72
C SER A 52 10.91 -3.40 -4.33
N LEU A 53 9.95 -2.62 -4.81
CA LEU A 53 9.90 -1.18 -4.69
C LEU A 53 8.47 -0.72 -4.38
N LEU A 54 8.35 0.35 -3.59
CA LEU A 54 7.10 1.06 -3.38
C LEU A 54 6.68 1.79 -4.66
N PRO A 55 5.53 1.44 -5.30
CA PRO A 55 5.09 2.14 -6.49
C PRO A 55 4.72 3.60 -6.18
N ALA A 56 4.86 4.48 -7.18
CA ALA A 56 4.29 5.82 -7.11
C ALA A 56 2.78 5.77 -7.37
N CYS A 57 2.00 6.59 -6.66
CA CYS A 57 0.57 6.72 -6.94
C CYS A 57 0.37 7.40 -8.31
N PRO A 58 -0.36 6.81 -9.27
CA PRO A 58 -0.57 7.41 -10.60
C PRO A 58 -1.35 8.73 -10.59
N GLY A 59 -2.07 9.00 -9.50
CA GLY A 59 -2.75 10.28 -9.25
C GLY A 59 -1.86 11.35 -8.59
N GLY A 60 -0.59 11.07 -8.31
CA GLY A 60 0.35 12.00 -7.65
C GLY A 60 0.31 11.99 -6.12
N GLY A 61 -0.37 11.02 -5.50
CA GLY A 61 -0.39 10.84 -4.05
C GLY A 61 0.84 10.15 -3.49
N THR A 62 0.90 10.05 -2.17
CA THR A 62 1.94 9.33 -1.42
C THR A 62 1.30 8.22 -0.59
N TYR A 63 1.95 7.06 -0.54
CA TYR A 63 1.52 5.94 0.29
C TYR A 63 2.12 6.04 1.69
N SER A 64 1.31 5.73 2.70
CA SER A 64 1.70 5.68 4.11
C SER A 64 1.38 4.32 4.68
N ALA A 65 2.27 3.81 5.54
CA ALA A 65 2.00 2.60 6.32
C ALA A 65 0.79 2.82 7.24
N GLY A 66 0.03 1.77 7.49
CA GLY A 66 -0.90 1.72 8.60
C GLY A 66 -0.16 1.67 9.94
N ALA A 67 -0.89 1.91 11.03
CA ALA A 67 -0.31 1.92 12.38
C ALA A 67 0.26 0.54 12.78
N THR A 68 -0.37 -0.54 12.32
CA THR A 68 0.00 -1.93 12.62
C THR A 68 -0.28 -2.82 11.41
N VAL A 69 0.17 -4.07 11.40
CA VAL A 69 -0.12 -5.07 10.34
C VAL A 69 -1.62 -5.21 10.07
N SER A 70 -2.48 -5.08 11.08
CA SER A 70 -3.94 -5.07 10.89
C SER A 70 -4.51 -3.77 10.31
N ALA A 71 -3.73 -2.68 10.33
CA ALA A 71 -4.11 -1.43 9.74
C ALA A 71 -3.59 -1.35 8.29
N SER A 72 -4.54 -1.26 7.36
CA SER A 72 -4.23 -1.16 5.95
C SER A 72 -3.42 0.10 5.60
N PRO A 73 -2.54 0.02 4.59
CA PRO A 73 -1.83 1.18 4.07
C PRO A 73 -2.81 2.18 3.48
N SER A 74 -2.45 3.46 3.49
CA SER A 74 -3.29 4.55 3.01
C SER A 74 -2.60 5.39 1.94
N CYS A 75 -3.38 6.14 1.17
CA CYS A 75 -2.88 7.13 0.22
C CYS A 75 -3.30 8.53 0.67
N SER A 76 -2.45 9.54 0.46
CA SER A 76 -2.77 10.95 0.75
C SER A 76 -3.97 11.49 -0.04
N LEU A 77 -4.36 10.81 -1.13
CA LEU A 77 -5.55 11.13 -1.93
C LEU A 77 -6.83 10.40 -1.47
N SER A 78 -6.85 9.86 -0.25
CA SER A 78 -8.01 9.16 0.33
C SER A 78 -9.29 9.99 0.26
N GLY A 79 -9.23 11.31 0.50
CA GLY A 79 -10.36 12.23 0.37
C GLY A 79 -10.93 12.36 -1.06
N SER A 80 -10.16 11.95 -2.08
CA SER A 80 -10.60 11.85 -3.48
C SER A 80 -11.05 10.43 -3.87
N GLY A 81 -11.22 9.54 -2.88
CA GLY A 81 -11.65 8.15 -3.06
C GLY A 81 -10.53 7.16 -3.39
N HIS A 82 -9.26 7.52 -3.17
CA HIS A 82 -8.12 6.61 -3.27
C HIS A 82 -7.96 5.81 -1.96
N THR A 83 -8.95 5.02 -1.60
CA THR A 83 -9.00 4.23 -0.36
C THR A 83 -9.02 2.74 -0.68
N LEU A 84 -8.46 1.92 0.23
CA LEU A 84 -8.50 0.46 0.12
C LEU A 84 -9.93 -0.07 0.26
#